data_AF-A0A226NLH6-F1
#
_entry.id   AF-A0A226NLH6-F1
#
_cell.length_a   1.000
_cell.length_b   1.000
_cell.length_c   1.000
_cell.angle_alpha   90.00
_cell.angle_beta   90.00
_cell.angle_gamma   90.00
#
_symmetry.space_group_name_H-M   'P 1'
#
loop_
_entity.id
_entity.type
_entity.pdbx_description
1 polymer ?
#
loop_
_entity_poly.entity_id
_entity_poly.type
_entity_poly.pdbx_seq_one_letter_code
_entity_poly.pdbx_strand_id
1 'polypeptide(L)'
;MSEAARSLLQRWGASFRKGTDFDSWGQLVEAIDEYQILARHLQKEAQSQHNNSEFTEDQKVSGAVGVVRELVSQMLFLCVADLSFMIPKTIAKIATCLELRSAALQSTQSQDEFKLEDLKKLEPILKNILTYNKEFPFDVQPVPLRKILAPGEEEHLEFEEDDEEGGAGAGSPDSFPARVPGTLLPRLPSEPGMTLLTINIEKIGLKDAGQCIDPYITVSVKDLNGIDLTPVQDTPVALRKEDTYVHFNVDIEIQKHVEKLTKGAAIFFEFKHYKPKKRFTSTKCFAFMEMDEIKPGAIVIEL
;
A
#
# COMPACT_ATOMS: atom_id res chain seq x y z
N MET A 1 27.54 -4.37 5.38
CA MET A 1 26.06 -4.34 5.33
C MET A 1 25.64 -5.68 4.82
N SER A 2 25.02 -6.48 5.69
CA SER A 2 24.46 -7.78 5.34
C SER A 2 23.41 -7.63 4.24
N GLU A 3 23.20 -8.71 3.48
CA GLU A 3 22.17 -8.77 2.44
C GLU A 3 20.77 -8.54 3.02
N ALA A 4 20.54 -9.04 4.23
CA ALA A 4 19.29 -8.85 4.96
C ALA A 4 19.04 -7.39 5.35
N ALA A 5 20.06 -6.67 5.86
CA ALA A 5 19.92 -5.24 6.14
C ALA A 5 19.66 -4.41 4.87
N ARG A 6 20.21 -4.81 3.72
CA ARG A 6 19.92 -4.16 2.43
C ARG A 6 18.47 -4.39 2.01
N SER A 7 17.99 -5.63 2.11
CA SER A 7 16.61 -6.01 1.80
C SER A 7 15.63 -5.25 2.70
N LEU A 8 15.91 -5.17 4.01
CA LEU A 8 15.10 -4.44 4.97
C LEU A 8 14.98 -2.94 4.63
N LEU A 9 16.08 -2.29 4.26
CA LEU A 9 16.06 -0.87 3.85
C LEU A 9 15.31 -0.65 2.53
N GLN A 10 15.43 -1.57 1.57
CA GLN A 10 14.65 -1.52 0.32
C GLN A 10 13.15 -1.62 0.62
N ARG A 11 12.79 -2.53 1.52
CA ARG A 11 11.42 -2.78 1.95
C ARG A 11 10.80 -1.59 2.68
N TRP A 12 11.56 -0.97 3.59
CA TRP A 12 11.17 0.29 4.23
C TRP A 12 11.01 1.41 3.22
N GLY A 13 11.94 1.54 2.27
CA GLY A 13 11.88 2.56 1.22
C GLY A 13 10.68 2.38 0.28
N ALA A 14 10.32 1.13 -0.04
CA ALA A 14 9.16 0.81 -0.86
C ALA A 14 7.84 1.14 -0.14
N SER A 15 7.71 0.73 1.12
CA SER A 15 6.55 1.05 1.96
C SER A 15 6.39 2.55 2.18
N PHE A 16 7.50 3.27 2.44
CA PHE A 16 7.48 4.73 2.56
C PHE A 16 6.95 5.40 1.29
N ARG A 17 7.45 4.98 0.11
CA ARG A 17 7.01 5.50 -1.18
C ARG A 17 5.52 5.24 -1.40
N LYS A 18 5.09 3.99 -1.17
CA LYS A 18 3.70 3.56 -1.32
C LYS A 18 2.75 4.40 -0.45
N GLY A 19 3.10 4.64 0.82
CA GLY A 19 2.34 5.53 1.70
C GLY A 19 2.26 6.97 1.15
N THR A 20 3.37 7.52 0.67
CA THR A 20 3.38 8.88 0.08
C THR A 20 2.63 8.99 -1.25
N ASP A 21 2.55 7.90 -2.01
CA ASP A 21 1.78 7.84 -3.26
C ASP A 21 0.28 7.84 -2.95
N PHE A 22 -0.18 6.99 -2.01
CA PHE A 22 -1.57 7.02 -1.52
C PHE A 22 -1.98 8.39 -0.99
N ASP A 23 -1.12 9.01 -0.16
CA ASP A 23 -1.34 10.34 0.39
C ASP A 23 -1.45 11.39 -0.74
N SER A 24 -0.57 11.32 -1.74
CA SER A 24 -0.62 12.21 -2.92
C SER A 24 -1.88 11.99 -3.77
N TRP A 25 -2.40 10.76 -3.83
CA TRP A 25 -3.61 10.41 -4.57
C TRP A 25 -4.91 10.68 -3.80
N GLY A 26 -4.84 11.09 -2.53
CA GLY A 26 -6.01 11.30 -1.68
C GLY A 26 -6.61 10.00 -1.11
N GLN A 27 -5.90 8.87 -1.21
CA GLN A 27 -6.24 7.59 -0.56
C GLN A 27 -5.81 7.63 0.91
N LEU A 28 -6.53 8.43 1.72
CA LEU A 28 -6.08 8.78 3.07
C LEU A 28 -6.04 7.57 4.01
N VAL A 29 -6.98 6.63 3.87
CA VAL A 29 -7.05 5.41 4.71
C VAL A 29 -5.85 4.51 4.44
N GLU A 30 -5.53 4.28 3.17
CA GLU A 30 -4.39 3.48 2.73
C GLU A 30 -3.06 4.12 3.11
N ALA A 31 -2.97 5.45 2.99
CA ALA A 31 -1.80 6.21 3.43
C ALA A 31 -1.57 6.07 4.94
N ILE A 32 -2.63 6.25 5.75
CA ILE A 32 -2.60 6.08 7.21
C ILE A 32 -2.13 4.67 7.57
N ASP A 33 -2.73 3.64 6.98
CA ASP A 33 -2.41 2.24 7.27
C ASP A 33 -0.94 1.93 6.97
N GLU A 34 -0.45 2.35 5.80
CA GLU A 34 0.93 2.11 5.38
C GLU A 34 1.93 2.87 6.26
N TYR A 35 1.64 4.12 6.62
CA TYR A 35 2.48 4.90 7.54
C TYR A 35 2.54 4.28 8.94
N GLN A 36 1.41 3.81 9.48
CA GLN A 36 1.36 3.15 10.79
C GLN A 36 2.05 1.79 10.80
N ILE A 37 1.97 1.03 9.71
CA ILE A 37 2.72 -0.24 9.57
C ILE A 37 4.22 0.04 9.59
N LEU A 38 4.68 0.96 8.73
CA LEU A 38 6.10 1.31 8.64
C LEU A 38 6.63 1.91 9.96
N ALA A 39 5.87 2.80 10.60
CA ALA A 39 6.25 3.38 11.89
C ALA A 39 6.47 2.31 12.96
N ARG A 40 5.59 1.30 13.03
CA ARG A 40 5.73 0.18 13.97
C ARG A 40 6.97 -0.66 13.70
N HIS A 41 7.29 -0.95 12.44
CA HIS A 41 8.50 -1.70 12.09
C HIS A 41 9.77 -0.93 12.44
N LEU A 42 9.81 0.36 12.12
CA LEU A 42 10.91 1.24 12.51
C LEU A 42 11.05 1.28 14.04
N GLN A 43 9.95 1.40 14.79
CA GLN A 43 9.99 1.39 16.25
C GLN A 43 10.49 0.05 16.82
N LYS A 44 10.05 -1.09 16.27
CA LYS A 44 10.55 -2.43 16.65
C LYS A 44 12.06 -2.52 16.44
N GLU A 45 12.54 -2.09 15.28
CA GLU A 45 13.98 -2.14 14.96
C GLU A 45 14.79 -1.19 15.85
N ALA A 46 14.28 0.01 16.13
CA ALA A 46 14.91 0.96 17.04
C ALA A 46 15.04 0.45 18.49
N GLN A 47 14.18 -0.48 18.91
CA GLN A 47 14.16 -1.05 20.27
C GLN A 47 14.86 -2.41 20.40
N SER A 48 15.04 -3.13 19.30
CA SER A 48 15.67 -4.47 19.25
C SER A 48 17.13 -4.54 19.74
N GLN A 49 17.76 -3.39 20.02
CA GLN A 49 19.10 -3.31 20.60
C GLN A 49 19.23 -3.84 22.04
N HIS A 50 18.14 -4.25 22.70
CA HIS A 50 18.23 -5.01 23.95
C HIS A 50 18.11 -6.53 23.80
N ASN A 51 17.73 -7.05 22.62
CA ASN A 51 17.75 -8.48 22.26
C ASN A 51 17.75 -8.60 20.72
N ASN A 52 18.93 -8.78 20.12
CA ASN A 52 19.19 -9.10 18.71
C ASN A 52 18.54 -8.17 17.65
N SER A 53 19.18 -7.02 17.38
CA SER A 53 18.95 -6.21 16.17
C SER A 53 19.75 -6.75 15.00
N GLU A 54 19.13 -6.86 13.82
CA GLU A 54 19.74 -7.37 12.58
C GLU A 54 20.91 -6.49 12.08
N PHE A 55 21.04 -5.26 12.61
CA PHE A 55 22.15 -4.36 12.33
C PHE A 55 23.44 -4.64 13.12
N THR A 56 23.49 -5.67 13.99
CA THR A 56 24.66 -5.90 14.89
C THR A 56 25.62 -7.06 14.55
N GLU A 57 25.36 -7.87 13.53
CA GLU A 57 26.25 -9.02 13.20
C GLU A 57 27.21 -8.71 12.04
N ASP A 58 28.22 -7.86 12.27
CA ASP A 58 29.43 -7.79 11.42
C ASP A 58 30.55 -7.01 12.11
N GLN A 59 31.32 -7.65 13.01
CA GLN A 59 32.74 -7.31 13.25
C GLN A 59 33.43 -8.31 14.18
N LYS A 60 34.02 -9.36 13.59
CA LYS A 60 35.13 -10.09 14.22
C LYS A 60 36.18 -10.47 13.19
N VAL A 61 37.04 -9.50 12.84
CA VAL A 61 38.25 -9.79 12.07
C VAL A 61 39.36 -10.20 13.03
N SER A 62 39.74 -11.47 12.94
CA SER A 62 40.90 -12.07 13.60
C SER A 62 42.22 -11.51 13.04
N GLY A 63 43.20 -11.26 13.91
CA GLY A 63 44.64 -11.29 13.55
C GLY A 63 45.43 -9.97 13.61
N ALA A 64 46.21 -9.84 14.69
CA ALA A 64 47.41 -9.04 15.01
C ALA A 64 47.96 -7.97 14.02
N VAL A 65 48.31 -6.77 14.56
CA VAL A 65 49.68 -6.21 14.70
C VAL A 65 49.59 -4.75 15.23
N GLY A 66 50.13 -4.52 16.44
CA GLY A 66 50.98 -3.38 16.84
C GLY A 66 50.46 -1.93 16.85
N VAL A 67 49.92 -1.50 18.01
CA VAL A 67 50.02 -0.19 18.72
C VAL A 67 49.70 1.14 18.00
N VAL A 68 49.95 1.34 16.71
CA VAL A 68 49.42 2.52 15.96
C VAL A 68 47.93 2.31 15.62
N ARG A 69 47.48 1.05 15.69
CA ARG A 69 46.08 0.64 15.63
C ARG A 69 45.27 1.06 16.85
N GLU A 70 45.85 1.37 18.00
CA GLU A 70 45.03 1.58 19.22
C GLU A 70 44.21 2.88 19.15
N LEU A 71 44.82 3.98 18.68
CA LEU A 71 44.10 5.26 18.51
C LEU A 71 43.17 5.25 17.29
N VAL A 72 43.57 4.63 16.17
CA VAL A 72 42.71 4.49 14.99
C VAL A 72 41.57 3.50 15.27
N SER A 73 41.83 2.43 16.03
CA SER A 73 40.81 1.46 16.45
C SER A 73 39.93 2.01 17.54
N GLN A 74 40.41 2.86 18.46
CA GLN A 74 39.56 3.55 19.45
C GLN A 74 38.72 4.65 18.79
N MET A 75 39.27 5.39 17.83
CA MET A 75 38.52 6.40 17.07
C MET A 75 37.51 5.75 16.11
N LEU A 76 37.85 4.59 15.53
CA LEU A 76 36.93 3.75 14.76
C LEU A 76 35.90 3.06 15.67
N PHE A 77 36.27 2.62 16.88
CA PHE A 77 35.34 2.07 17.87
C PHE A 77 34.34 3.12 18.36
N LEU A 78 34.81 4.33 18.65
CA LEU A 78 33.96 5.45 19.06
C LEU A 78 33.06 5.88 17.90
N CYS A 79 33.56 5.95 16.68
CA CYS A 79 32.76 6.29 15.50
C CYS A 79 31.72 5.21 15.14
N VAL A 80 32.07 3.93 15.29
CA VAL A 80 31.14 2.80 15.11
C VAL A 80 30.12 2.73 16.25
N ALA A 81 30.52 2.99 17.50
CA ALA A 81 29.60 3.06 18.64
C ALA A 81 28.63 4.25 18.55
N ASP A 82 29.11 5.42 18.14
CA ASP A 82 28.27 6.61 17.89
C ASP A 82 27.30 6.35 16.73
N LEU A 83 27.75 5.71 15.64
CA LEU A 83 26.89 5.37 14.50
C LEU A 83 25.82 4.32 14.87
N SER A 84 26.20 3.30 15.65
CA SER A 84 25.28 2.28 16.19
C SER A 84 24.25 2.86 17.16
N PHE A 85 24.56 3.96 17.86
CA PHE A 85 23.62 4.66 18.73
C PHE A 85 22.73 5.68 18.00
N MET A 86 23.23 6.25 16.89
CA MET A 86 22.53 7.25 16.08
C MET A 86 21.50 6.64 15.12
N ILE A 87 21.75 5.43 14.59
CA ILE A 87 20.83 4.75 13.68
C ILE A 87 19.47 4.47 14.35
N PRO A 88 19.38 3.83 15.54
CA PRO A 88 18.11 3.60 16.22
C PRO A 88 17.35 4.89 16.54
N LYS A 89 18.06 5.95 16.92
CA LYS A 89 17.45 7.27 17.17
C LYS A 89 16.87 7.88 15.90
N THR A 90 17.58 7.79 14.78
CA THR A 90 17.11 8.30 13.48
C THR A 90 15.90 7.52 13.00
N ILE A 91 15.94 6.19 13.10
CA ILE A 91 14.81 5.28 12.82
C ILE A 91 13.58 5.68 13.64
N ALA A 92 13.75 5.87 14.96
CA ALA A 92 12.64 6.23 15.84
C ALA A 92 12.05 7.61 15.54
N LYS A 93 12.88 8.58 15.13
CA LYS A 93 12.41 9.90 14.69
C LYS A 93 11.62 9.83 13.38
N ILE A 94 12.05 9.00 12.42
CA ILE A 94 11.28 8.75 11.18
C ILE A 94 9.92 8.16 11.53
N ALA A 95 9.87 7.18 12.44
CA ALA A 95 8.61 6.62 12.92
C ALA A 95 7.68 7.67 13.54
N THR A 96 8.21 8.57 14.38
CA THR A 96 7.41 9.69 14.92
C THR A 96 6.83 10.58 13.82
N CYS A 97 7.59 10.90 12.78
CA CYS A 97 7.07 11.71 11.67
C CYS A 97 5.93 11.00 10.90
N LEU A 98 6.03 9.68 10.72
CA LEU A 98 4.97 8.88 10.09
C LEU A 98 3.68 8.88 10.93
N GLU A 99 3.80 8.78 12.25
CA GLU A 99 2.66 8.89 13.18
C GLU A 99 2.04 10.29 13.14
N LEU A 100 2.87 11.35 13.13
CA LEU A 100 2.38 12.73 13.01
C LEU A 100 1.62 12.96 11.70
N ARG A 101 2.08 12.39 10.58
CA ARG A 101 1.34 12.45 9.32
C ARG A 101 0.05 11.65 9.38
N SER A 102 0.09 10.44 9.94
CA SER A 102 -1.10 9.59 10.09
C SER A 102 -2.18 10.30 10.92
N ALA A 103 -1.79 10.93 12.03
CA ALA A 103 -2.70 11.71 12.87
C ALA A 103 -3.24 12.95 12.13
N ALA A 104 -2.41 13.63 11.34
CA ALA A 104 -2.86 14.76 10.51
C ALA A 104 -3.92 14.32 9.49
N LEU A 105 -3.72 13.18 8.82
CA LEU A 105 -4.69 12.64 7.86
C LEU A 105 -6.03 12.22 8.50
N GLN A 106 -6.04 11.92 9.80
CA GLN A 106 -7.25 11.58 10.56
C GLN A 106 -7.98 12.80 11.14
N SER A 107 -7.30 13.95 11.21
CA SER A 107 -7.83 15.19 11.76
C SER A 107 -8.67 15.94 10.74
N THR A 108 -9.79 16.53 11.18
CA THR A 108 -10.65 17.40 10.35
C THR A 108 -10.41 18.89 10.61
N GLN A 109 -9.56 19.24 11.59
CA GLN A 109 -9.34 20.62 12.03
C GLN A 109 -7.95 20.81 12.68
N SER A 110 -6.92 21.17 11.89
CA SER A 110 -5.81 22.00 12.40
C SER A 110 -5.01 22.68 11.28
N GLN A 111 -4.54 23.90 11.56
CA GLN A 111 -3.68 24.70 10.66
C GLN A 111 -2.19 24.36 10.77
N ASP A 112 -1.79 23.52 11.74
CA ASP A 112 -0.39 23.25 12.11
C ASP A 112 -0.07 21.74 12.03
N GLU A 113 -0.52 21.12 10.95
CA GLU A 113 -0.42 19.67 10.71
C GLU A 113 0.87 19.29 9.97
N PHE A 114 1.41 18.09 10.27
CA PHE A 114 2.60 17.58 9.60
C PHE A 114 2.33 17.31 8.12
N LYS A 115 2.98 18.07 7.23
CA LYS A 115 2.65 18.09 5.80
C LYS A 115 3.32 16.97 5.03
N LEU A 116 2.70 16.57 3.91
CA LEU A 116 3.29 15.60 2.98
C LEU A 116 4.64 16.07 2.41
N GLU A 117 4.78 17.37 2.14
CA GLU A 117 6.05 17.96 1.66
C GLU A 117 7.19 17.81 2.67
N ASP A 118 6.89 17.90 3.96
CA ASP A 118 7.84 17.66 5.04
C ASP A 118 8.12 16.17 5.17
N LEU A 119 7.09 15.32 5.10
CA LEU A 119 7.28 13.87 5.13
C LEU A 119 8.22 13.40 4.02
N LYS A 120 8.06 13.88 2.78
CA LYS A 120 8.93 13.52 1.64
C LYS A 120 10.42 13.85 1.86
N LYS A 121 10.76 14.78 2.76
CA LYS A 121 12.17 15.06 3.13
C LYS A 121 12.84 13.89 3.85
N LEU A 122 12.08 12.92 4.36
CA LEU A 122 12.59 11.72 5.02
C LEU A 122 13.08 10.65 4.03
N GLU A 123 12.62 10.65 2.78
CA GLU A 123 13.03 9.65 1.77
C GLU A 123 14.58 9.53 1.62
N PRO A 124 15.34 10.63 1.44
CA PRO A 124 16.80 10.54 1.37
C PRO A 124 17.44 10.14 2.70
N ILE A 125 16.78 10.39 3.85
CA ILE A 125 17.27 10.00 5.18
C ILE A 125 17.12 8.50 5.36
N LEU A 126 15.95 7.95 5.01
CA LEU A 126 15.64 6.53 5.10
C LEU A 126 16.55 5.71 4.16
N LYS A 127 16.78 6.17 2.93
CA LYS A 127 17.69 5.52 1.97
C LYS A 127 19.15 5.50 2.43
N ASN A 128 19.58 6.54 3.14
CA ASN A 128 20.97 6.71 3.57
C ASN A 128 21.16 6.49 5.08
N ILE A 129 20.24 5.78 5.74
CA ILE A 129 20.13 5.76 7.20
C ILE A 129 21.41 5.27 7.90
N LEU A 130 22.14 4.34 7.27
CA LEU A 130 23.41 3.80 7.76
C LEU A 130 24.58 4.78 7.69
N THR A 131 24.42 5.83 6.90
CA THR A 131 25.44 6.86 6.65
C THR A 131 24.96 8.25 7.08
N TYR A 132 23.77 8.35 7.66
CA TYR A 132 23.16 9.60 8.04
C TYR A 132 23.76 10.08 9.36
N ASN A 133 24.60 11.12 9.28
CA ASN A 133 25.32 11.71 10.41
C ASN A 133 24.99 13.20 10.60
N LYS A 134 23.88 13.68 10.01
CA LYS A 134 23.43 15.06 10.12
C LYS A 134 22.39 15.20 11.22
N GLU A 135 22.16 16.44 11.64
CA GLU A 135 21.04 16.77 12.51
C GLU A 135 19.72 16.46 11.79
N PHE A 136 18.82 15.76 12.48
CA PHE A 136 17.51 15.39 11.94
C PHE A 136 16.68 16.65 11.66
N PRO A 137 16.02 16.77 10.49
CA PRO A 137 15.46 18.04 10.03
C PRO A 137 14.18 18.49 10.76
N PHE A 138 13.68 17.68 11.71
CA PHE A 138 12.46 17.96 12.46
C PHE A 138 12.71 17.85 13.96
N ASP A 139 12.13 18.77 14.73
CA ASP A 139 12.12 18.70 16.19
C ASP A 139 11.05 17.71 16.67
N VAL A 140 11.36 16.43 16.55
CA VAL A 140 10.50 15.32 16.96
C VAL A 140 11.18 14.48 18.02
N GLN A 141 10.42 14.14 19.06
CA GLN A 141 10.84 13.20 20.09
C GLN A 141 10.33 11.79 19.74
N PRO A 142 11.17 10.74 19.85
CA PRO A 142 10.70 9.36 19.71
C PRO A 142 9.53 9.07 20.64
N VAL A 143 8.40 8.65 20.08
CA VAL A 143 7.22 8.28 20.87
C VAL A 143 7.43 6.86 21.43
N PRO A 144 7.30 6.63 22.75
CA PRO A 144 7.28 5.28 23.29
C PRO A 144 6.07 4.52 22.75
N LEU A 145 6.24 3.25 22.36
CA LEU A 145 5.14 2.37 21.93
C LEU A 145 4.05 2.37 23.00
N ARG A 146 2.97 3.14 22.79
CA ARG A 146 1.73 2.95 23.54
C ARG A 146 0.99 1.80 22.89
N LYS A 147 0.49 0.89 23.74
CA LYS A 147 -0.35 -0.27 23.39
C LYS A 147 -1.55 0.19 22.56
N ILE A 148 -1.42 0.16 21.25
CA ILE A 148 -2.55 0.27 20.34
C ILE A 148 -2.87 -1.19 19.97
N LEU A 149 -3.88 -1.71 20.66
CA LEU A 149 -4.54 -3.01 20.52
C LEU A 149 -3.93 -4.20 21.30
N ALA A 150 -4.80 -5.16 21.62
CA ALA A 150 -4.61 -6.19 22.65
C ALA A 150 -3.60 -7.28 22.25
N PRO A 151 -2.99 -7.99 23.23
CA PRO A 151 -2.04 -9.07 22.95
C PRO A 151 -2.73 -10.19 22.17
N GLY A 152 -2.41 -10.33 20.88
CA GLY A 152 -3.01 -11.32 19.97
C GLY A 152 -2.99 -10.94 18.48
N GLU A 153 -2.77 -9.67 18.13
CA GLU A 153 -2.66 -9.19 16.73
C GLU A 153 -1.21 -9.04 16.23
N GLU A 154 -0.21 -9.42 17.03
CA GLU A 154 1.18 -8.95 16.87
C GLU A 154 2.05 -9.76 15.89
N GLU A 155 1.60 -10.92 15.38
CA GLU A 155 2.42 -11.82 14.55
C GLU A 155 2.19 -11.73 13.03
N HIS A 156 1.19 -11.00 12.51
CA HIS A 156 0.81 -11.11 11.07
C HIS A 156 0.96 -9.84 10.23
N LEU A 157 1.75 -8.88 10.69
CA LEU A 157 2.11 -7.70 9.90
C LEU A 157 3.61 -7.71 9.65
N GLU A 158 4.11 -8.80 9.07
CA GLU A 158 5.34 -8.75 8.30
C GLU A 158 5.05 -7.98 7.01
N PHE A 159 6.05 -7.26 6.51
CA PHE A 159 5.97 -6.69 5.17
C PHE A 159 5.54 -7.79 4.19
N GLU A 160 4.71 -7.45 3.21
CA GLU A 160 4.49 -8.37 2.08
C GLU A 160 5.83 -8.51 1.35
N GLU A 161 6.58 -9.58 1.68
CA GLU A 161 7.53 -10.20 0.77
C GLU A 161 6.70 -10.75 -0.39
N ASP A 162 6.84 -10.15 -1.57
CA ASP A 162 6.56 -10.81 -2.84
C ASP A 162 7.64 -11.89 -3.06
N ASP A 163 7.70 -12.89 -2.19
CA ASP A 163 8.57 -14.04 -2.38
C ASP A 163 7.79 -15.14 -3.09
N GLU A 164 8.16 -15.29 -4.36
CA GLU A 164 7.98 -16.47 -5.20
C GLU A 164 8.43 -17.74 -4.46
N GLU A 165 7.53 -18.64 -4.07
CA GLU A 165 7.81 -20.08 -4.21
C GLU A 165 6.53 -20.92 -4.16
N GLY A 166 6.47 -21.91 -5.06
CA GLY A 166 5.34 -22.80 -5.23
C GLY A 166 5.09 -23.71 -4.04
N GLY A 167 3.81 -23.89 -3.72
CA GLY A 167 3.35 -24.89 -2.78
C GLY A 167 1.97 -25.40 -3.18
N ALA A 168 1.94 -26.52 -3.92
CA ALA A 168 0.72 -27.29 -4.13
C ALA A 168 0.25 -27.83 -2.77
N GLY A 169 -0.85 -27.30 -2.25
CA GLY A 169 -1.47 -27.74 -1.01
C GLY A 169 -2.97 -27.87 -1.18
N ALA A 170 -3.43 -29.08 -1.49
CA ALA A 170 -4.83 -29.44 -1.40
C ALA A 170 -5.30 -29.33 0.06
N GLY A 171 -6.23 -28.42 0.34
CA GLY A 171 -6.82 -28.19 1.66
C GLY A 171 -8.32 -27.92 1.56
N SER A 172 -9.08 -28.70 2.33
CA SER A 172 -10.54 -28.86 2.41
C SER A 172 -11.35 -27.55 2.55
N PRO A 173 -12.63 -27.49 2.11
CA PRO A 173 -13.43 -26.28 2.19
C PRO A 173 -14.18 -26.25 3.53
N ASP A 174 -13.81 -25.35 4.43
CA ASP A 174 -14.70 -25.05 5.56
C ASP A 174 -14.87 -23.54 5.78
N SER A 175 -16.13 -23.13 5.66
CA SER A 175 -16.74 -21.91 6.19
C SER A 175 -16.16 -20.56 5.76
N PHE A 176 -16.44 -20.16 4.52
CA PHE A 176 -16.39 -18.75 4.12
C PHE A 176 -17.75 -18.08 4.40
N PRO A 177 -17.77 -16.80 4.83
CA PRO A 177 -19.01 -16.03 4.88
C PRO A 177 -19.64 -16.00 3.48
N ALA A 178 -20.97 -16.09 3.43
CA ALA A 178 -21.75 -16.22 2.21
C ALA A 178 -21.23 -15.28 1.09
N ARG A 179 -20.85 -15.88 -0.05
CA ARG A 179 -20.43 -15.16 -1.26
C ARG A 179 -21.46 -14.07 -1.55
N VAL A 180 -21.04 -12.81 -1.50
CA VAL A 180 -21.92 -11.67 -1.71
C VAL A 180 -22.42 -11.72 -3.16
N PRO A 181 -23.74 -11.79 -3.42
CA PRO A 181 -24.26 -11.65 -4.77
C PRO A 181 -23.90 -10.25 -5.29
N GLY A 182 -23.46 -10.14 -6.55
CA GLY A 182 -23.18 -8.83 -7.17
C GLY A 182 -24.39 -7.89 -7.09
N THR A 183 -24.15 -6.58 -7.21
CA THR A 183 -25.16 -5.52 -7.06
C THR A 183 -25.60 -4.91 -8.40
N LEU A 184 -25.38 -5.63 -9.50
CA LEU A 184 -25.74 -5.21 -10.85
C LEU A 184 -27.24 -4.88 -10.95
N LEU A 185 -27.54 -3.76 -11.59
CA LEU A 185 -28.88 -3.22 -11.76
C LEU A 185 -29.42 -3.51 -13.17
N PRO A 186 -30.75 -3.66 -13.33
CA PRO A 186 -31.34 -3.89 -14.63
C PRO A 186 -31.21 -2.66 -15.53
N ARG A 187 -31.34 -2.87 -16.84
CA ARG A 187 -31.35 -1.80 -17.83
C ARG A 187 -32.50 -0.82 -17.56
N LEU A 188 -32.20 0.47 -17.64
CA LEU A 188 -33.20 1.54 -17.54
C LEU A 188 -34.22 1.49 -18.69
N PRO A 189 -35.44 2.02 -18.51
CA PRO A 189 -36.37 2.22 -19.60
C PRO A 189 -35.78 3.11 -20.70
N SER A 190 -36.03 2.75 -21.96
CA SER A 190 -35.64 3.57 -23.11
C SER A 190 -36.44 4.88 -23.14
N GLU A 191 -35.76 6.00 -23.37
CA GLU A 191 -36.39 7.29 -23.62
C GLU A 191 -36.18 7.70 -25.10
N PRO A 192 -37.19 8.28 -25.78
CA PRO A 192 -37.03 8.71 -27.16
C PRO A 192 -35.87 9.70 -27.33
N GLY A 193 -34.97 9.42 -28.28
CA GLY A 193 -33.82 10.28 -28.57
C GLY A 193 -32.67 10.20 -27.57
N MET A 194 -32.71 9.25 -26.63
CA MET A 194 -31.66 9.03 -25.63
C MET A 194 -31.02 7.65 -25.82
N THR A 195 -29.74 7.55 -25.46
CA THR A 195 -28.93 6.34 -25.62
C THR A 195 -28.67 5.69 -24.27
N LEU A 196 -28.89 4.39 -24.18
CA LEU A 196 -28.47 3.56 -23.05
C LEU A 196 -27.14 2.89 -23.38
N LEU A 197 -26.26 2.80 -22.38
CA LEU A 197 -24.96 2.18 -22.50
C LEU A 197 -24.91 0.88 -21.70
N THR A 198 -24.52 -0.19 -22.38
CA THR A 198 -24.22 -1.49 -21.77
C THR A 198 -22.76 -1.81 -22.04
N ILE A 199 -22.06 -2.21 -20.99
CA ILE A 199 -20.65 -2.57 -21.06
C ILE A 199 -20.54 -4.05 -20.70
N ASN A 200 -20.04 -4.85 -21.62
CA ASN A 200 -19.65 -6.22 -21.31
C ASN A 200 -18.21 -6.22 -20.80
N ILE A 201 -18.03 -6.59 -19.53
CA ILE A 201 -16.69 -6.85 -19.01
C ILE A 201 -16.32 -8.28 -19.38
N GLU A 202 -15.47 -8.44 -20.39
CA GLU A 202 -15.01 -9.76 -20.81
C GLU A 202 -14.03 -10.35 -19.79
N LYS A 203 -12.89 -9.70 -19.62
CA LYS A 203 -11.77 -10.15 -18.78
C LYS A 203 -10.83 -9.01 -18.42
N ILE A 204 -9.99 -9.23 -17.41
CA ILE A 204 -8.89 -8.35 -17.01
C ILE A 204 -7.57 -9.13 -17.06
N GLY A 205 -6.51 -8.49 -17.56
CA GLY A 205 -5.16 -9.04 -17.60
C GLY A 205 -4.32 -8.54 -16.44
N LEU A 206 -3.79 -9.45 -15.62
CA LEU A 206 -2.91 -9.15 -14.48
C LEU A 206 -1.76 -10.16 -14.45
N LYS A 207 -0.57 -9.77 -13.97
CA LYS A 207 0.57 -10.69 -13.88
C LYS A 207 0.30 -11.87 -12.92
N ASP A 208 -0.51 -11.63 -11.90
CA ASP A 208 -0.83 -12.53 -10.79
C ASP A 208 -2.33 -12.81 -10.69
N ALA A 209 -3.02 -12.86 -11.82
CA ALA A 209 -4.48 -12.98 -11.90
C ALA A 209 -5.01 -14.23 -11.17
N GLY A 210 -4.30 -15.36 -11.31
CA GLY A 210 -4.66 -16.64 -10.68
C GLY A 210 -4.69 -16.59 -9.15
N GLN A 211 -3.86 -15.72 -8.55
CA GLN A 211 -3.72 -15.57 -7.09
C GLN A 211 -4.82 -14.71 -6.47
N CYS A 212 -5.61 -13.99 -7.27
CA CYS A 212 -6.67 -13.14 -6.75
C CYS A 212 -7.83 -13.99 -6.19
N ILE A 213 -8.16 -13.81 -4.90
CA ILE A 213 -9.23 -14.56 -4.22
C ILE A 213 -10.52 -13.75 -4.28
N ASP A 214 -11.61 -14.43 -4.62
CA ASP A 214 -12.94 -13.84 -4.84
C ASP A 214 -12.92 -12.50 -5.61
N PRO A 215 -12.31 -12.45 -6.80
CA PRO A 215 -12.18 -11.21 -7.54
C PRO A 215 -13.52 -10.73 -8.09
N TYR A 216 -13.77 -9.44 -7.98
CA TYR A 216 -14.91 -8.76 -8.61
C TYR A 216 -14.51 -7.36 -9.10
N ILE A 217 -15.35 -6.74 -9.93
CA ILE A 217 -15.15 -5.37 -10.38
C ILE A 217 -16.28 -4.49 -9.83
N THR A 218 -15.89 -3.37 -9.24
CA THR A 218 -16.82 -2.27 -8.93
C THR A 218 -16.83 -1.30 -10.10
N VAL A 219 -18.02 -0.96 -10.59
CA VAL A 219 -18.24 0.04 -11.63
C VAL A 219 -18.96 1.24 -11.05
N SER A 220 -18.37 2.42 -11.28
CA SER A 220 -18.94 3.70 -10.86
C SER A 220 -18.83 4.73 -11.98
N VAL A 221 -19.77 5.67 -12.03
CA VAL A 221 -19.72 6.80 -12.96
C VAL A 221 -19.51 8.05 -12.15
N LYS A 222 -18.40 8.75 -12.37
CA LYS A 222 -17.99 9.90 -11.56
C LYS A 222 -17.93 11.18 -12.39
N ASP A 223 -18.16 12.31 -11.76
CA ASP A 223 -17.92 13.63 -12.36
C ASP A 223 -16.44 14.06 -12.22
N LEU A 224 -16.11 15.28 -12.69
CA LEU A 224 -14.77 15.87 -12.59
C LEU A 224 -14.26 16.04 -11.15
N ASN A 225 -15.15 16.05 -10.16
CA ASN A 225 -14.80 16.16 -8.75
C ASN A 225 -14.70 14.79 -8.07
N GLY A 226 -14.87 13.69 -8.83
CA GLY A 226 -14.87 12.32 -8.31
C GLY A 226 -16.19 11.90 -7.63
N ILE A 227 -17.26 12.69 -7.78
CA ILE A 227 -18.55 12.43 -7.14
C ILE A 227 -19.36 11.46 -8.01
N ASP A 228 -19.94 10.43 -7.39
CA ASP A 228 -20.77 9.45 -8.08
C ASP A 228 -22.04 10.08 -8.67
N LEU A 229 -22.23 9.92 -9.97
CA LEU A 229 -23.38 10.37 -10.75
C LEU A 229 -24.49 9.32 -10.84
N THR A 230 -24.16 8.05 -10.57
CA THR A 230 -25.07 6.90 -10.59
C THR A 230 -24.78 5.98 -9.40
N PRO A 231 -25.72 5.11 -9.00
CA PRO A 231 -25.43 4.05 -8.04
C PRO A 231 -24.23 3.21 -8.49
N VAL A 232 -23.33 2.92 -7.54
CA VAL A 232 -22.20 2.01 -7.73
C VAL A 232 -22.71 0.58 -7.89
N GLN A 233 -22.10 -0.18 -8.79
CA GLN A 233 -22.50 -1.56 -9.10
C GLN A 233 -21.29 -2.51 -9.01
N ASP A 234 -21.47 -3.65 -8.37
CA ASP A 234 -20.46 -4.69 -8.24
C ASP A 234 -20.83 -5.89 -9.11
N THR A 235 -19.87 -6.38 -9.89
CA THR A 235 -20.03 -7.66 -10.58
C THR A 235 -20.14 -8.79 -9.56
N PRO A 236 -20.75 -9.93 -9.93
CA PRO A 236 -20.53 -11.16 -9.20
C PRO A 236 -19.03 -11.50 -9.13
N VAL A 237 -18.67 -12.28 -8.12
CA VAL A 237 -17.32 -12.85 -8.01
C VAL A 237 -17.02 -13.72 -9.23
N ALA A 238 -15.91 -13.45 -9.91
CA ALA A 238 -15.45 -14.23 -11.04
C ALA A 238 -14.89 -15.58 -10.59
N LEU A 239 -15.40 -16.65 -11.21
CA LEU A 239 -15.02 -18.03 -10.91
C LEU A 239 -13.94 -18.57 -11.86
N ARG A 240 -13.84 -18.00 -13.07
CA ARG A 240 -12.91 -18.44 -14.11
C ARG A 240 -11.65 -17.59 -14.06
N LYS A 241 -10.56 -18.18 -13.58
CA LYS A 241 -9.25 -17.56 -13.49
C LYS A 241 -8.20 -18.42 -14.21
N GLU A 242 -7.27 -17.75 -14.86
CA GLU A 242 -6.04 -18.28 -15.45
C GLU A 242 -4.85 -17.58 -14.79
N ASP A 243 -3.63 -17.95 -15.14
CA ASP A 243 -2.41 -17.34 -14.55
C ASP A 243 -2.39 -15.83 -14.77
N THR A 244 -2.73 -15.39 -15.99
CA THR A 244 -2.64 -13.97 -16.39
C THR A 244 -3.97 -13.29 -16.64
N TYR A 245 -5.10 -13.98 -16.50
CA TYR A 245 -6.44 -13.42 -16.77
C TYR A 245 -7.51 -13.84 -15.74
N VAL A 246 -8.40 -12.91 -15.40
CA VAL A 246 -9.69 -13.21 -14.74
C VAL A 246 -10.81 -12.93 -15.73
N HIS A 247 -11.70 -13.89 -15.94
CA HIS A 247 -12.82 -13.79 -16.90
C HIS A 247 -14.13 -13.52 -16.16
N PHE A 248 -14.84 -12.48 -16.59
CA PHE A 248 -16.11 -12.02 -16.03
C PHE A 248 -17.27 -12.37 -16.94
N ASN A 249 -17.17 -11.99 -18.21
CA ASN A 249 -18.22 -12.11 -19.23
C ASN A 249 -19.60 -11.69 -18.71
N VAL A 250 -19.67 -10.48 -18.16
CA VAL A 250 -20.87 -9.93 -17.51
C VAL A 250 -21.24 -8.59 -18.10
N ASP A 251 -22.54 -8.38 -18.34
CA ASP A 251 -23.09 -7.12 -18.82
C ASP A 251 -23.37 -6.18 -17.63
N ILE A 252 -23.02 -4.91 -17.81
CA ILE A 252 -23.27 -3.84 -16.84
C ILE A 252 -24.05 -2.75 -17.53
N GLU A 253 -25.17 -2.39 -16.93
CA GLU A 253 -26.08 -1.37 -17.45
C GLU A 253 -25.81 -0.05 -16.74
N ILE A 254 -25.33 0.94 -17.48
CA ILE A 254 -25.07 2.27 -16.92
C ILE A 254 -26.40 2.93 -16.59
N GLN A 255 -26.58 3.29 -15.31
CA GLN A 255 -27.83 3.76 -14.75
C GLN A 255 -28.10 5.25 -15.03
N LYS A 256 -27.77 5.69 -16.26
CA LYS A 256 -28.06 7.03 -16.78
C LYS A 256 -27.94 7.02 -18.31
N HIS A 257 -28.84 7.73 -18.99
CA HIS A 257 -28.70 7.96 -20.43
C HIS A 257 -27.43 8.76 -20.72
N VAL A 258 -26.73 8.41 -21.80
CA VAL A 258 -25.42 8.98 -22.16
C VAL A 258 -25.49 10.50 -22.30
N GLU A 259 -26.56 11.02 -22.89
CA GLU A 259 -26.77 12.45 -23.12
C GLU A 259 -27.01 13.25 -21.82
N LYS A 260 -27.35 12.57 -20.72
CA LYS A 260 -27.56 13.18 -19.40
C LYS A 260 -26.30 13.16 -18.53
N LEU A 261 -25.22 12.52 -18.99
CA LEU A 261 -23.94 12.54 -18.30
C LEU A 261 -23.24 13.89 -18.53
N THR A 262 -22.68 14.44 -17.46
CA THR A 262 -21.99 15.74 -17.52
C THR A 262 -20.69 15.61 -18.32
N LYS A 263 -20.30 16.69 -19.02
CA LYS A 263 -18.98 16.74 -19.68
C LYS A 263 -17.87 16.56 -18.63
N GLY A 264 -16.89 15.73 -18.95
CA GLY A 264 -15.82 15.36 -18.02
C GLY A 264 -16.21 14.29 -17.00
N ALA A 265 -17.36 13.64 -17.16
CA ALA A 265 -17.63 12.39 -16.46
C ALA A 265 -16.73 11.26 -16.98
N ALA A 266 -16.52 10.24 -16.15
CA ALA A 266 -15.82 9.02 -16.55
C ALA A 266 -16.44 7.80 -15.87
N ILE A 267 -16.32 6.65 -16.53
CA ILE A 267 -16.76 5.36 -16.01
C ILE A 267 -15.52 4.65 -15.44
N PHE A 268 -15.52 4.37 -14.15
CA PHE A 268 -14.43 3.69 -13.45
C PHE A 268 -14.72 2.20 -13.30
N PHE A 269 -13.67 1.40 -13.43
CA PHE A 269 -13.65 -0.05 -13.22
C PHE A 269 -12.59 -0.37 -12.17
N GLU A 270 -12.98 -0.60 -10.93
CA GLU A 270 -12.08 -0.95 -9.85
C GLU A 270 -12.05 -2.47 -9.67
N PHE A 271 -10.90 -3.10 -9.93
CA PHE A 271 -10.74 -4.53 -9.67
C PHE A 271 -10.43 -4.74 -8.19
N LYS A 272 -11.26 -5.55 -7.54
CA LYS A 272 -11.20 -5.85 -6.11
C LYS A 272 -10.98 -7.33 -5.88
N HIS A 273 -10.20 -7.66 -4.85
CA HIS A 273 -9.99 -9.04 -4.43
C HIS A 273 -9.87 -9.13 -2.91
N TYR A 274 -10.22 -10.29 -2.36
CA TYR A 274 -10.04 -10.57 -0.95
C TYR A 274 -8.57 -10.87 -0.63
N LYS A 275 -8.05 -10.23 0.42
CA LYS A 275 -6.71 -10.50 0.97
C LYS A 275 -6.83 -11.32 2.26
N PRO A 276 -6.62 -12.66 2.23
CA PRO A 276 -6.87 -13.51 3.41
C PRO A 276 -6.05 -13.12 4.63
N LYS A 277 -4.78 -12.75 4.44
CA LYS A 277 -3.88 -12.31 5.51
C LYS A 277 -4.39 -11.05 6.22
N LYS A 278 -5.02 -10.14 5.47
CA LYS A 278 -5.54 -8.87 5.99
C LYS A 278 -7.03 -8.91 6.33
N ARG A 279 -7.71 -9.99 5.94
CA ARG A 279 -9.15 -10.25 6.15
C ARG A 279 -10.08 -9.16 5.62
N PHE A 280 -9.67 -8.44 4.58
CA PHE A 280 -10.49 -7.42 3.92
C PHE A 280 -10.38 -7.51 2.39
N THR A 281 -11.33 -6.90 1.69
CA THR A 281 -11.31 -6.75 0.25
C THR A 281 -10.62 -5.45 -0.13
N SER A 282 -9.58 -5.53 -0.97
CA SER A 282 -8.77 -4.39 -1.41
C SER A 282 -8.99 -4.14 -2.90
N THR A 283 -9.02 -2.86 -3.30
CA THR A 283 -8.84 -2.46 -4.71
C THR A 283 -7.38 -2.70 -5.10
N LYS A 284 -7.15 -3.55 -6.10
CA LYS A 284 -5.80 -3.87 -6.60
C LYS A 284 -5.35 -2.88 -7.67
N CYS A 285 -6.27 -2.51 -8.55
CA CYS A 285 -6.04 -1.59 -9.67
C CYS A 285 -7.38 -1.03 -10.14
N PHE A 286 -7.33 0.02 -10.95
CA PHE A 286 -8.51 0.60 -11.57
C PHE A 286 -8.20 1.04 -13.00
N ALA A 287 -9.22 1.03 -13.83
CA ALA A 287 -9.21 1.67 -15.14
C ALA A 287 -10.36 2.68 -15.19
N PHE A 288 -10.30 3.63 -16.09
CA PHE A 288 -11.45 4.49 -16.37
C PHE A 288 -11.58 4.77 -17.86
N MET A 289 -12.80 5.13 -18.28
CA MET A 289 -13.14 5.47 -19.66
C MET A 289 -13.81 6.84 -19.66
N GLU A 290 -13.29 7.77 -20.43
CA GLU A 290 -13.89 9.08 -20.64
C GLU A 290 -15.10 9.00 -21.59
N MET A 291 -15.95 10.03 -21.55
CA MET A 291 -17.19 10.04 -22.33
C MET A 291 -16.98 9.99 -23.85
N ASP A 292 -15.87 10.52 -24.36
CA ASP A 292 -15.55 10.54 -25.79
C ASP A 292 -14.95 9.23 -26.30
N GLU A 293 -14.53 8.35 -25.40
CA GLU A 293 -14.08 6.99 -25.70
C GLU A 293 -15.23 6.01 -25.93
N ILE A 294 -16.45 6.38 -25.53
CA ILE A 294 -17.65 5.56 -25.69
C ILE A 294 -17.99 5.39 -27.17
N LYS A 295 -17.72 4.20 -27.69
CA LYS A 295 -18.02 3.80 -29.06
C LYS A 295 -18.46 2.34 -29.13
N PRO A 296 -19.27 1.95 -30.14
CA PRO A 296 -19.60 0.55 -30.34
C PRO A 296 -18.36 -0.30 -30.62
N GLY A 297 -18.30 -1.49 -30.02
CA GLY A 297 -17.26 -2.48 -30.26
C GLY A 297 -16.37 -2.75 -29.05
N ALA A 298 -15.33 -3.54 -29.28
CA ALA A 298 -14.37 -3.90 -28.24
C ALA A 298 -13.38 -2.77 -27.98
N ILE A 299 -13.02 -2.59 -26.71
CA ILE A 299 -11.99 -1.66 -26.26
C ILE A 299 -11.16 -2.34 -25.18
N VAL A 300 -9.86 -2.05 -25.17
CA VAL A 300 -8.93 -2.43 -24.10
C VAL A 300 -8.51 -1.14 -23.42
N ILE A 301 -8.61 -1.12 -22.09
CA ILE A 301 -8.26 0.03 -21.26
C ILE A 301 -7.11 -0.42 -20.36
N GLU A 302 -6.11 0.43 -20.22
CA GLU A 302 -4.99 0.24 -19.32
C GLU A 302 -5.40 0.31 -17.83
N LEU A 303 -4.56 -0.29 -16.99
CA LEU A 303 -4.67 -0.36 -15.53
C LEU A 303 -3.61 0.52 -14.87
#